data_AF-A0A7R6VYP6-F1
#
_entry.id   AF-A0A7R6VYP6-F1
#
_cell.length_a   1.000
_cell.length_b   1.000
_cell.length_c   1.000
_cell.angle_alpha   90.00
_cell.angle_beta   90.00
_cell.angle_gamma   90.00
#
_symmetry.space_group_name_H-M   'P 1'
#
loop_
_entity.id
_entity.type
_entity.pdbx_description
1 polymer ?
#
loop_
_entity_poly.entity_id
_entity_poly.type
_entity_poly.pdbx_seq_one_letter_code
_entity_poly.pdbx_strand_id
1 'polypeptide(L)' 'MEYEGIFYQEKIITIELPATIIRKVIYSEPTVRENTSRNIFKKIKIENTIKKYYYVILNSLFVN' A
#
# COMPACT_ATOMS: atom_id res chain seq x y z
N MET A 1 9.72 -11.47 -0.07
CA MET A 1 9.87 -10.21 0.68
C MET A 1 10.76 -10.53 1.86
N GLU A 2 11.93 -9.92 1.91
CA GLU A 2 12.86 -10.04 3.03
C GLU A 2 12.56 -8.91 4.03
N TYR A 3 12.77 -9.19 5.31
CA TYR A 3 12.56 -8.27 6.41
C TYR A 3 13.56 -8.58 7.52
N GLU A 4 13.90 -7.58 8.33
CA GLU A 4 14.79 -7.78 9.47
C GLU A 4 13.97 -7.97 10.74
N GLY A 5 14.34 -8.96 11.54
CA GLY A 5 13.70 -9.24 12.82
C GLY A 5 14.67 -8.94 13.97
N ILE A 6 14.25 -8.14 14.93
CA ILE A 6 15.01 -7.88 16.16
C ILE A 6 14.53 -8.86 17.23
N PHE A 7 15.46 -9.69 17.70
CA PHE A 7 15.21 -10.72 18.71
C PHE A 7 15.80 -10.31 20.06
N TYR A 8 15.10 -10.66 21.13
CA TYR A 8 15.58 -10.55 22.51
C TYR A 8 15.14 -11.78 23.28
N GLN A 9 16.08 -12.43 23.98
CA GLN A 9 15.81 -13.68 24.71
C GLN A 9 15.07 -14.71 23.85
N GLU A 10 15.53 -14.90 22.60
CA GLU A 10 14.95 -15.83 21.62
C GLU A 10 13.50 -15.53 21.20
N LYS A 11 12.95 -14.38 21.63
CA LYS A 11 11.62 -13.90 21.22
C LYS A 11 11.76 -12.72 20.25
N ILE A 12 10.94 -12.73 19.20
CA ILE A 12 10.81 -11.57 18.30
C ILE A 12 10.13 -10.44 19.05
N ILE A 13 10.78 -9.27 19.08
CA ILE A 13 10.19 -8.05 19.64
C ILE A 13 9.74 -7.11 18.53
N THR A 14 10.47 -7.03 17.42
CA THR A 14 10.19 -6.08 16.34
C THR A 14 10.51 -6.70 14.99
N ILE A 15 9.70 -6.34 13.99
CA ILE A 15 9.92 -6.69 12.59
C ILE A 15 10.05 -5.37 11.83
N GLU A 16 11.22 -5.13 11.27
CA GLU A 16 11.48 -3.98 10.42
C GLU A 16 11.11 -4.32 8.98
N LEU A 17 10.12 -3.60 8.48
CA LEU A 17 9.73 -3.69 7.08
C LEU A 17 10.65 -2.78 6.26
N PRO A 18 10.97 -3.15 5.00
CA PRO A 18 11.74 -2.30 4.12
C PRO A 18 11.02 -0.97 3.89
N ALA A 19 11.80 0.09 3.71
CA ALA A 19 11.31 1.45 3.50
C ALA A 19 10.38 1.59 2.27
N THR A 20 10.49 0.69 1.29
CA THR A 20 9.61 0.65 0.12
C THR A 20 9.25 -0.78 -0.22
N ILE A 21 7.97 -1.02 -0.48
CA ILE A 21 7.45 -2.33 -0.91
C ILE A 21 6.71 -2.13 -2.22
N ILE A 22 7.11 -2.86 -3.26
CA ILE A 22 6.39 -2.91 -4.53
C ILE A 22 5.31 -3.98 -4.41
N ARG A 23 4.05 -3.61 -4.65
CA ARG A 23 2.90 -4.53 -4.64
C ARG A 23 2.04 -4.32 -5.87
N LYS A 24 1.42 -5.40 -6.33
CA LYS A 24 0.47 -5.36 -7.44
C LYS A 24 -0.86 -4.75 -6.97
N VAL A 25 -1.37 -3.82 -7.77
CA VAL A 25 -2.74 -3.30 -7.63
C VAL A 25 -3.69 -4.34 -8.23
N ILE A 26 -4.69 -4.77 -7.46
CA ILE A 26 -5.69 -5.76 -7.91
C ILE A 26 -7.05 -5.12 -8.22
N TYR A 27 -7.28 -3.91 -7.73
CA TYR A 27 -8.47 -3.11 -8.05
C TYR A 27 -8.19 -1.63 -7.86
N SER A 28 -8.72 -0.80 -8.74
CA SER A 28 -8.79 0.64 -8.54
C SER A 28 -10.17 1.16 -8.95
N GLU A 29 -10.69 2.15 -8.23
CA GLU A 29 -11.94 2.80 -8.61
C GLU A 29 -11.79 3.47 -10.00
N PRO A 30 -12.82 3.40 -10.85
CA PRO A 30 -12.79 4.01 -12.17
C PRO A 30 -12.64 5.52 -12.05
N THR A 31 -11.76 6.09 -12.87
CA THR A 31 -11.52 7.53 -12.88
C THR A 31 -12.45 8.22 -13.87
N VAL A 32 -13.18 9.23 -13.41
CA VAL A 32 -13.90 10.15 -14.31
C VAL A 32 -12.90 11.19 -14.81
N ARG A 33 -12.66 11.21 -16.13
CA ARG A 33 -11.72 12.13 -16.82
C ARG A 33 -12.03 13.62 -16.61
N GLU A 34 -13.22 13.90 -16.08
CA GLU A 34 -13.83 15.18 -15.69
C GLU A 34 -12.98 16.10 -14.80
N ASN A 35 -12.08 15.51 -14.03
CA ASN A 35 -11.45 16.20 -12.91
C ASN A 35 -9.98 16.46 -13.26
N THR A 36 -9.70 17.63 -13.84
CA THR A 36 -8.35 18.15 -14.06
C THR A 36 -7.95 19.10 -12.93
N SER A 37 -8.20 18.71 -11.67
CA SER A 37 -7.66 19.42 -10.53
C SER A 37 -6.43 18.67 -10.00
N ARG A 38 -5.34 19.41 -9.87
CA ARG A 38 -4.03 18.96 -9.43
C ARG A 38 -4.17 18.25 -8.07
N ASN A 39 -3.80 16.96 -8.01
CA ASN A 39 -3.89 16.03 -6.86
C ASN A 39 -5.28 15.38 -6.62
N ILE A 40 -5.69 14.53 -7.55
CA ILE A 40 -6.82 13.63 -7.34
C ILE A 40 -6.29 12.27 -6.90
N PHE A 41 -6.90 11.75 -5.84
CA PHE A 41 -6.58 10.47 -5.27
C PHE A 41 -7.75 9.51 -5.45
N LYS A 42 -7.45 8.28 -5.90
CA LYS A 42 -8.45 7.21 -5.99
C LYS A 42 -8.21 6.13 -4.93
N LYS A 43 -9.28 5.46 -4.49
CA LYS A 43 -9.11 4.28 -3.64
C LYS A 43 -8.64 3.10 -4.49
N ILE A 44 -7.66 2.39 -3.95
CA ILE A 44 -7.10 1.19 -4.57
C ILE A 44 -7.05 0.05 -3.58
N LYS A 45 -7.09 -1.17 -4.12
CA LYS A 45 -6.83 -2.40 -3.40
C LYS A 45 -5.56 -3.02 -3.97
N ILE A 46 -4.63 -3.36 -3.09
CA ILE A 46 -3.39 -4.05 -3.44
C ILE A 46 -3.47 -5.51 -3.00
N GLU A 47 -2.64 -6.36 -3.60
CA GLU A 47 -2.55 -7.77 -3.25
C GLU A 47 -2.14 -7.99 -1.79
N ASN A 48 -2.67 -9.06 -1.17
CA ASN A 48 -2.35 -9.48 0.20
C ASN A 48 -2.54 -8.40 1.29
N THR A 49 -3.55 -7.53 1.13
CA THR A 49 -4.00 -6.63 2.22
C THR A 49 -4.84 -7.37 3.25
N ILE A 50 -4.41 -7.31 4.51
CA ILE A 50 -5.21 -7.71 5.67
C ILE A 50 -6.24 -6.60 5.92
N LYS A 51 -7.54 -6.92 5.87
CA LYS A 51 -8.68 -5.97 5.95
C LYS A 51 -8.71 -5.06 7.19
N LYS A 52 -7.84 -5.30 8.19
CA LYS A 52 -7.84 -4.62 9.49
C LYS A 52 -7.19 -3.22 9.46
N TYR A 53 -6.36 -2.93 8.46
CA TYR A 53 -5.76 -1.62 8.24
C TYR A 53 -6.09 -1.17 6.82
N TYR A 54 -7.12 -0.31 6.67
CA TYR A 54 -7.44 0.32 5.40
C TYR A 54 -6.33 1.33 5.07
N TYR A 55 -5.32 0.90 4.31
CA TYR A 55 -4.39 1.84 3.70
C TYR A 55 -5.10 2.48 2.51
N VAL A 56 -5.60 3.71 2.70
CA VAL A 56 -5.98 4.58 1.58
C VAL A 56 -4.67 5.05 0.95
N ILE A 57 -4.13 4.26 0.03
CA ILE A 57 -2.98 4.69 -0.76
C ILE A 57 -3.49 5.68 -1.80
N LEU A 58 -3.35 6.94 -1.44
CA LEU A 58 -3.62 8.09 -2.29
C LEU A 58 -2.66 8.04 -3.49
N ASN A 59 -3.11 7.48 -4.62
CA ASN A 59 -2.30 7.36 -5.84
C ASN A 59 -2.88 8.21 -6.98
N SER A 60 -2.00 8.59 -7.91
CA SER A 60 -2.32 9.36 -9.10
C SER A 60 -3.24 8.59 -10.05
N LEU A 61 -4.11 9.33 -10.74
CA LEU A 61 -5.15 8.82 -11.64
C LEU A 61 -4.62 7.97 -12.81
N PHE A 62 -3.35 8.11 -13.17
CA PHE A 62 -2.74 7.51 -14.36
C PHE A 62 -2.24 6.07 -14.17
N VAL A 63 -2.36 5.50 -12.97
CA VAL A 63 -1.93 4.12 -12.70
C VAL A 63 -3.09 3.16 -12.99
N ASN A 64 -2.91 2.28 -13.98
CA ASN A 64 -3.88 1.25 -14.39
C ASN A 64 -3.52 -0.12 -13.80
#